data_AF-A0A0R8P9D5-F1
#
_entry.id   AF-A0A0R8P9D5-F1
#
_cell.length_a   1.000
_cell.length_b   1.000
_cell.length_c   1.000
_cell.angle_alpha   90.00
_cell.angle_beta   90.00
_cell.angle_gamma   90.00
#
_symmetry.space_group_name_H-M   'P 1'
#
loop_
_entity.id
_entity.type
_entity.pdbx_description
1 polymer ?
#
loop_
_entity_poly.entity_id
_entity_poly.type
_entity_poly.pdbx_seq_one_letter_code
_entity_poly.pdbx_strand_id
1 'polypeptide(L)' 'MKYVVVFAIVALATIVYALPKPDDDKYTTKYDNIDIDSILSNERLLKNYIDCIQGKGKCTTEGDELKLHLKDAIQNCC' A
#
# COMPACT_ATOMS: atom_id res chain seq x y z
N MET A 1 25.46 39.18 10.88
CA MET A 1 24.03 38.98 10.52
C MET A 1 23.84 38.16 9.25
N LYS A 2 24.49 38.48 8.11
CA LYS A 2 24.41 37.69 6.86
C LYS A 2 24.72 36.19 7.04
N TYR A 3 25.80 35.84 7.73
CA TYR A 3 26.18 34.44 7.94
C TYR A 3 25.23 33.66 8.84
N VAL A 4 24.60 34.32 9.82
CA VAL A 4 23.59 33.70 10.70
C VAL A 4 22.32 33.38 9.91
N VAL A 5 21.90 34.28 9.03
CA VAL A 5 20.75 34.06 8.14
C VAL A 5 21.04 32.94 7.15
N VAL A 6 22.25 32.89 6.57
CA VAL A 6 22.65 31.80 5.66
C VAL A 6 22.68 30.47 6.40
N PHE A 7 23.23 30.42 7.61
CA PHE A 7 23.29 29.19 8.41
C PHE A 7 21.89 28.70 8.81
N ALA A 8 20.98 29.61 9.16
CA ALA A 8 19.59 29.29 9.47
C ALA A 8 18.84 28.72 8.23
N ILE A 9 19.07 29.28 7.05
CA ILE A 9 18.46 28.78 5.79
C ILE A 9 18.99 27.38 5.45
N VAL A 10 20.29 27.14 5.60
CA VAL A 10 20.89 25.81 5.35
C VAL A 10 20.37 24.78 6.34
N ALA A 11 20.27 25.14 7.63
CA ALA A 11 19.70 24.25 8.65
C ALA A 11 18.24 23.88 8.35
N LEU A 12 17.41 24.86 7.98
CA LEU A 12 16.02 24.62 7.57
C LEU A 12 15.92 23.75 6.31
N ALA A 13 16.78 23.98 5.32
CA ALA A 13 16.81 23.15 4.11
C ALA A 13 17.14 21.68 4.45
N THR A 14 18.12 21.42 5.32
CA THR A 14 18.46 20.05 5.72
C THR A 14 17.32 19.32 6.44
N ILE A 15 16.51 20.03 7.23
CA ILE A 15 15.35 19.45 7.92
C ILE A 15 14.27 19.02 6.91
N VAL A 16 14.04 19.79 5.85
CA VAL A 16 13.05 19.46 4.81
C VAL A 16 13.44 18.21 4.03
N TYR A 17 14.73 18.02 3.72
CA TYR A 17 15.21 16.82 3.00
C TYR A 17 15.29 15.56 3.86
N ALA A 18 15.28 15.69 5.19
CA ALA A 18 15.33 14.56 6.12
C ALA A 18 13.95 13.97 6.45
N LEU A 19 12.85 14.61 6.00
CA LEU A 19 11.51 14.06 6.19
C LEU A 19 11.34 12.81 5.31
N PRO A 20 10.81 11.70 5.85
CA PRO A 20 10.45 10.55 5.04
C PRO A 20 9.43 11.01 3.99
N LYS A 21 9.77 10.82 2.71
CA LYS A 21 8.82 11.05 1.64
C LYS A 21 7.67 10.06 1.80
N PRO A 22 6.42 10.47 1.56
CA PRO A 22 5.35 9.49 1.40
C PRO A 22 5.78 8.52 0.29
N ASP A 23 5.69 7.23 0.59
CA ASP A 23 5.91 6.17 -0.39
C ASP A 23 4.71 6.15 -1.35
N ASP A 24 4.59 7.17 -2.20
CA ASP A 24 3.47 7.31 -3.16
C ASP A 24 3.43 6.15 -4.17
N ASP A 25 4.51 5.37 -4.28
CA ASP A 25 4.66 4.23 -5.17
C ASP A 25 4.26 2.89 -4.52
N LYS A 26 3.84 2.86 -3.25
CA LYS A 26 3.48 1.62 -2.54
C LYS A 26 1.97 1.48 -2.35
N TYR A 27 1.50 0.25 -2.41
CA TYR A 27 0.12 -0.08 -2.05
C TYR A 27 -0.13 0.14 -0.54
N THR A 28 -1.40 0.26 -0.17
CA THR A 28 -1.81 0.46 1.23
C THR A 28 -1.45 -0.75 2.10
N THR A 29 -0.97 -0.49 3.32
CA THR A 29 -0.68 -1.53 4.34
C THR A 29 -1.86 -1.79 5.28
N LYS A 30 -3.01 -1.16 5.02
CA LYS A 30 -4.19 -1.22 5.89
C LYS A 30 -4.69 -2.65 6.12
N TYR A 31 -4.47 -3.53 5.15
CA TYR A 31 -4.99 -4.90 5.13
C TYR A 31 -3.88 -5.96 5.33
N ASP A 32 -2.69 -5.59 5.79
CA ASP A 32 -1.57 -6.54 5.96
C ASP A 32 -1.77 -7.53 7.10
N ASN A 33 -2.68 -7.24 8.04
CA ASN A 33 -2.94 -8.08 9.23
C ASN A 33 -4.16 -9.00 9.06
N ILE A 34 -4.62 -9.24 7.83
CA ILE A 34 -5.68 -10.22 7.60
C ILE A 34 -5.18 -11.65 7.85
N ASP A 35 -6.06 -12.51 8.36
CA ASP A 35 -5.75 -13.91 8.61
C ASP A 35 -5.80 -14.71 7.30
N ILE A 36 -4.67 -14.75 6.59
CA ILE A 36 -4.52 -15.44 5.32
C ILE A 36 -4.72 -16.96 5.49
N ASP A 37 -4.22 -17.54 6.57
CA ASP A 37 -4.29 -18.98 6.82
C ASP A 37 -5.75 -19.45 6.96
N SER A 38 -6.58 -18.67 7.66
CA SER A 38 -8.01 -18.92 7.76
C SER A 38 -8.73 -18.82 6.42
N ILE A 39 -8.34 -17.87 5.56
CA ILE A 39 -8.92 -17.72 4.22
C ILE A 39 -8.53 -18.90 3.33
N LEU A 40 -7.26 -19.30 3.32
CA LEU A 40 -6.75 -20.38 2.48
C LEU A 40 -7.22 -21.77 2.93
N SER A 41 -7.39 -21.98 4.24
CA SER A 41 -7.89 -23.25 4.79
C SER A 41 -9.40 -23.44 4.62
N ASN A 42 -10.12 -22.37 4.30
CA ASN A 42 -11.56 -22.40 4.10
C ASN A 42 -11.93 -22.26 2.63
N GLU A 43 -12.23 -23.38 1.98
CA GLU A 43 -12.55 -23.45 0.54
C GLU A 43 -13.68 -22.49 0.13
N ARG A 44 -14.67 -22.28 1.01
CA ARG A 44 -15.78 -21.34 0.75
C ARG A 44 -15.29 -19.89 0.73
N LEU A 45 -14.43 -19.50 1.67
CA LEU A 45 -13.88 -18.14 1.73
C LEU A 45 -12.94 -17.90 0.57
N LEU A 46 -12.01 -18.82 0.32
CA LEU A 46 -11.09 -18.75 -0.82
C LEU A 46 -11.84 -18.59 -2.15
N LYS A 47 -12.88 -19.40 -2.36
CA LYS A 47 -13.71 -19.30 -3.56
C LYS A 47 -14.36 -17.93 -3.72
N ASN A 48 -14.88 -17.34 -2.64
CA ASN A 48 -15.45 -16.00 -2.69
C ASN A 48 -14.42 -14.93 -3.10
N TYR A 49 -13.18 -15.03 -2.61
CA TYR A 49 -12.09 -14.14 -3.02
C TYR A 49 -11.75 -14.30 -4.51
N ILE A 50 -11.67 -15.55 -5.00
CA ILE A 50 -11.44 -15.82 -6.43
C ILE A 50 -12.59 -15.27 -7.28
N ASP A 51 -13.83 -15.54 -6.91
CA ASP A 51 -15.02 -15.06 -7.63
C ASP A 51 -15.10 -13.53 -7.63
N CYS A 52 -14.72 -12.88 -6.53
CA CYS A 52 -14.57 -11.43 -6.44
C CYS A 52 -13.58 -10.89 -7.48
N ILE A 53 -12.36 -11.44 -7.51
CA ILE A 53 -11.30 -11.03 -8.45
C ILE A 53 -11.75 -11.23 -9.90
N GLN A 54 -12.46 -12.33 -10.17
CA GLN A 54 -13.03 -12.63 -11.49
C GLN A 54 -14.28 -11.80 -11.84
N GLY A 55 -14.79 -10.98 -10.91
CA GLY A 55 -16.01 -10.19 -11.12
C GLY A 55 -17.30 -11.01 -11.17
N LYS A 56 -17.28 -12.24 -10.67
CA LYS A 56 -18.42 -13.18 -10.62
C LYS A 56 -19.12 -13.20 -9.27
N GLY A 57 -18.56 -12.53 -8.27
CA GLY A 57 -19.08 -12.50 -6.91
C GLY A 57 -18.94 -11.12 -6.26
N LYS A 58 -19.48 -11.00 -5.06
CA LYS A 58 -19.30 -9.80 -4.22
C LYS A 58 -17.91 -9.82 -3.60
N CYS A 59 -17.29 -8.65 -3.50
CA CYS A 59 -16.01 -8.47 -2.85
C CYS A 59 -16.20 -7.97 -1.41
N THR A 60 -15.28 -8.37 -0.53
CA THR A 60 -15.05 -7.68 0.74
C THR A 60 -14.21 -6.43 0.48
N THR A 61 -14.11 -5.53 1.45
CA THR A 61 -13.32 -4.30 1.27
C THR A 61 -11.85 -4.62 1.02
N GLU A 62 -11.28 -5.61 1.71
CA GLU A 62 -9.92 -6.07 1.45
C GLU A 62 -9.77 -6.81 0.10
N GLY A 63 -10.78 -7.58 -0.31
CA GLY A 63 -10.78 -8.27 -1.61
C GLY A 63 -10.87 -7.30 -2.79
N ASP A 64 -11.60 -6.19 -2.63
CA ASP A 64 -11.65 -5.11 -3.63
C ASP A 64 -10.27 -4.45 -3.78
N GLU A 65 -9.59 -4.14 -2.67
CA GLU A 65 -8.24 -3.57 -2.71
C GLU A 65 -7.27 -4.50 -3.46
N LEU A 66 -7.29 -5.80 -3.13
CA LEU A 66 -6.51 -6.81 -3.83
C LEU A 66 -6.85 -6.83 -5.33
N LYS A 67 -8.13 -6.85 -5.69
CA LYS A 67 -8.58 -6.87 -7.09
C LYS A 67 -8.11 -5.66 -7.89
N LEU A 68 -8.11 -4.46 -7.28
CA LEU A 68 -7.63 -3.24 -7.93
C LEU A 68 -6.14 -3.33 -8.30
N HIS A 69 -5.31 -3.82 -7.39
CA HIS A 69 -3.84 -3.81 -7.55
C HIS A 69 -3.27 -5.10 -8.13
N LEU A 70 -4.00 -6.22 -8.11
CA LEU A 70 -3.49 -7.53 -8.50
C LEU A 70 -2.90 -7.55 -9.92
N LYS A 71 -3.53 -6.87 -10.88
CA LYS A 71 -3.03 -6.83 -12.26
C LYS A 71 -1.72 -6.08 -12.35
N ASP A 72 -1.63 -4.93 -11.69
CA ASP A 72 -0.44 -4.08 -11.68
C ASP A 72 0.73 -4.81 -11.00
N ALA A 73 0.47 -5.43 -9.85
CA ALA A 73 1.47 -6.23 -9.12
C ALA A 73 2.01 -7.39 -9.99
N ILE A 74 1.16 -8.10 -10.75
CA ILE A 74 1.64 -9.16 -11.65
C ILE A 74 2.50 -8.60 -12.78
N GLN A 75 2.17 -7.40 -13.30
CA GLN A 75 2.90 -6.78 -14.40
C GLN A 75 4.26 -6.21 -13.97
N ASN A 76 4.35 -5.71 -12.74
CA ASN A 76 5.55 -5.07 -12.20
C ASN A 76 6.38 -5.98 -11.26
N CYS A 77 5.99 -7.25 -11.11
CA CYS A 77 6.61 -8.22 -10.20
C CYS A 77 6.52 -7.80 -8.71
N CYS A 78 5.35 -7.30 -8.31
CA CYS A 78 5.06 -6.60 -7.05
C CYS A 78 5.95 -5.36 -6.90
#